data_AF-A0A7C9DWM4-F1
#
_entry.id   AF-A0A7C9DWM4-F1
#
_cell.length_a   1.000
_cell.length_b   1.000
_cell.length_c   1.000
_cell.angle_alpha   90.00
_cell.angle_beta   90.00
_cell.angle_gamma   90.00
#
_symmetry.space_group_name_H-M   'P 1'
#
loop_
_entity.id
_entity.type
_entity.pdbx_description
1 polymer ?
#
loop_
_entity_poly.entity_id
_entity_poly.type
_entity_poly.pdbx_seq_one_letter_code
_entity_poly.pdbx_strand_id
1 'polypeptide(L)'
;LAPRSWTDYLALTVGGTLSNAGVSGQAFRYGPQLSNVTELEVVTGRGETVICSPSDNSDLFFAVLGGLGQFGIITRARIRLQKAPRMVRWIRLVYSEFDDFTQDAEFLVSQPQGDSFDYVEG
;
A
#
# COMPACT_ATOMS: atom_id res chain seq x y z
N LEU A 1 12.65 6.54 -10.16
CA LEU A 1 12.13 6.04 -8.87
C LEU A 1 10.67 5.66 -9.06
N ALA A 2 10.12 4.77 -8.23
CA ALA A 2 8.71 4.41 -8.26
C ALA A 2 8.21 4.05 -6.84
N PRO A 3 6.90 4.17 -6.54
CA PRO A 3 6.29 3.56 -5.36
C PRO A 3 6.60 2.07 -5.26
N ARG A 4 6.56 1.55 -4.03
CA ARG A 4 6.85 0.13 -3.73
C ARG A 4 5.63 -0.70 -3.36
N SER A 5 4.47 -0.06 -3.18
CA SER A 5 3.18 -0.70 -2.91
C SER A 5 2.13 -0.07 -3.82
N TRP A 6 1.32 -0.90 -4.47
CA TRP A 6 0.46 -0.50 -5.58
C TRP A 6 -1.00 -0.93 -5.36
N THR A 7 -1.81 -0.62 -6.35
CA THR A 7 -3.12 -1.20 -6.60
C THR A 7 -3.08 -1.77 -8.02
N ASP A 8 -3.86 -2.81 -8.30
CA ASP A 8 -3.83 -3.49 -9.61
C ASP A 8 -4.34 -2.59 -10.74
N TYR A 9 -5.17 -1.60 -10.37
CA TYR A 9 -5.72 -0.61 -11.27
C TYR A 9 -5.23 0.79 -10.89
N LEU A 10 -4.48 1.44 -11.80
CA LEU A 10 -3.77 2.69 -11.50
C LEU A 10 -4.61 3.96 -11.63
N ALA A 11 -5.79 3.92 -12.26
CA ALA A 11 -6.65 5.10 -12.36
C ALA A 11 -7.50 5.29 -11.09
N LEU A 12 -6.81 5.28 -9.94
CA LEU A 12 -7.32 5.57 -8.61
C LEU A 12 -6.59 6.79 -8.06
N THR A 13 -7.25 7.57 -7.22
CA THR A 13 -6.63 8.73 -6.58
C THR A 13 -5.84 8.31 -5.34
N VAL A 14 -4.76 9.05 -5.06
CA VAL A 14 -3.94 8.82 -3.86
C VAL A 14 -4.78 8.94 -2.58
N GLY A 15 -5.63 9.98 -2.47
CA GLY A 15 -6.49 10.14 -1.31
C GLY A 15 -7.46 8.97 -1.14
N GLY A 16 -8.08 8.50 -2.22
CA GLY A 16 -9.04 7.41 -2.18
C GLY A 16 -8.44 6.09 -1.69
N THR A 17 -7.26 5.71 -2.19
CA THR A 17 -6.61 4.47 -1.77
C THR A 17 -6.06 4.56 -0.35
N LEU A 18 -5.47 5.69 0.04
CA LEU A 18 -4.95 5.89 1.40
C LEU A 18 -6.05 5.96 2.46
N SER A 19 -7.25 6.45 2.11
CA SER A 19 -8.42 6.39 2.99
C SER A 19 -9.01 4.99 3.16
N ASN A 20 -8.54 3.99 2.40
CA ASN A 20 -8.94 2.58 2.55
C ASN A 20 -7.75 1.70 2.96
N ALA A 21 -6.88 1.39 2.00
CA ALA A 21 -5.63 0.65 2.21
C ALA A 21 -4.68 0.84 1.02
N GLY A 22 -5.17 0.48 -0.18
CA GLY A 22 -4.38 0.33 -1.39
C GLY A 22 -3.57 -0.97 -1.35
N VAL A 23 -4.17 -2.06 -1.84
CA VAL A 23 -3.60 -3.43 -1.79
C VAL A 23 -3.38 -3.94 -3.21
N SER A 24 -2.29 -4.68 -3.38
CA SER A 24 -1.88 -5.43 -4.58
C SER A 24 -0.83 -6.44 -4.11
N GLY A 25 -0.35 -7.31 -5.00
CA GLY A 25 0.56 -8.40 -4.68
C GLY A 25 1.92 -8.03 -4.08
N GLN A 26 2.26 -6.75 -3.90
CA GLN A 26 3.48 -6.33 -3.18
C GLN A 26 3.22 -6.08 -1.67
N ALA A 27 1.95 -6.12 -1.24
CA ALA A 27 1.56 -5.78 0.13
C ALA A 27 2.13 -6.75 1.17
N PHE A 28 2.37 -8.03 0.83
CA PHE A 28 3.02 -8.97 1.74
C PHE A 28 4.44 -8.53 2.12
N ARG A 29 5.12 -7.77 1.26
CA ARG A 29 6.50 -7.32 1.46
C ARG A 29 6.60 -5.91 2.02
N TYR A 30 5.75 -4.99 1.57
CA TYR A 30 5.84 -3.58 1.91
C TYR A 30 4.66 -3.03 2.71
N GLY A 31 3.67 -3.87 3.01
CA GLY A 31 2.35 -3.44 3.46
C GLY A 31 1.54 -2.74 2.36
N PRO A 32 0.27 -2.40 2.64
CA PRO A 32 -0.57 -1.61 1.75
C PRO A 32 0.01 -0.19 1.51
N GLN A 33 -0.58 0.57 0.59
CA GLN A 33 -0.14 1.94 0.29
C GLN A 33 -0.12 2.83 1.53
N LEU A 34 -1.10 2.68 2.43
CA LEU A 34 -1.16 3.45 3.68
C LEU A 34 0.03 3.21 4.63
N SER A 35 0.72 2.07 4.55
CA SER A 35 1.93 1.78 5.34
C SER A 35 3.19 2.43 4.75
N ASN A 36 3.06 3.06 3.57
CA ASN A 36 4.16 3.60 2.78
C ASN A 36 4.14 5.13 2.69
N VAL A 37 3.37 5.78 3.56
CA VAL A 37 3.27 7.24 3.70
C VAL A 37 4.09 7.70 4.91
N THR A 38 4.75 8.85 4.79
CA THR A 38 5.52 9.45 5.89
C THR A 38 4.94 10.77 6.40
N GLU A 39 4.09 11.43 5.62
CA GLU A 39 3.49 12.72 5.93
C GLU A 39 2.25 12.92 5.06
N LEU A 40 1.23 13.58 5.62
CA LEU A 40 0.02 14.00 4.93
C LEU A 40 -0.23 15.49 5.18
N GLU A 41 -0.89 16.15 4.24
CA GLU A 41 -1.59 17.40 4.45
C GLU A 41 -3.09 17.11 4.34
N VAL A 42 -3.84 17.53 5.34
CA VAL A 42 -5.26 17.20 5.50
C VAL A 42 -6.05 18.46 5.81
N VAL A 43 -7.14 18.69 5.07
CA VAL A 43 -8.16 19.67 5.45
C VAL A 43 -9.20 18.96 6.31
N THR A 44 -9.27 19.32 7.59
CA THR A 44 -10.16 18.66 8.57
C THR A 44 -11.63 19.03 8.34
N GLY A 45 -12.55 18.35 9.03
CA GLY A 45 -13.97 18.71 9.03
C GLY A 45 -14.27 20.11 9.58
N ARG A 46 -13.30 20.79 10.21
CA ARG A 46 -13.40 22.18 10.66
C ARG A 46 -12.91 23.20 9.62
N GLY A 47 -12.40 22.73 8.48
CA GLY A 47 -11.78 23.57 7.45
C GLY A 47 -10.34 23.98 7.75
N GLU A 48 -9.71 23.41 8.78
CA GLU A 48 -8.31 23.68 9.14
C GLU A 48 -7.37 22.81 8.29
N THR A 49 -6.30 23.40 7.75
CA THR A 49 -5.25 22.65 7.05
C THR A 49 -4.18 22.23 8.05
N VAL A 50 -3.97 20.93 8.21
CA VAL A 50 -3.02 20.34 9.15
C VAL A 50 -2.03 19.46 8.39
N ILE A 51 -0.74 19.64 8.68
CA ILE A 51 0.30 18.71 8.27
C ILE A 51 0.47 17.68 9.39
N CYS A 52 0.39 16.40 9.07
CA CYS A 52 0.50 15.32 10.04
C CYS A 52 1.46 14.22 9.56
N SER A 53 2.09 13.54 10.52
CA SER A 53 3.09 12.49 10.33
C SER A 53 3.07 11.56 11.56
N PRO A 54 3.82 10.44 11.56
CA PRO A 54 3.93 9.60 12.75
C PRO A 54 4.46 10.33 14.01
N SER A 55 5.17 11.45 13.86
CA SER A 55 5.77 12.22 14.95
C SER A 55 5.12 13.59 15.21
N ASP A 56 4.15 14.00 14.39
CA ASP A 56 3.50 15.31 14.49
C ASP A 56 2.03 15.19 14.08
N ASN A 57 1.09 15.65 14.92
CA ASN A 57 -0.35 15.41 14.76
C ASN A 57 -0.66 13.92 14.46
N SER A 58 0.01 13.00 15.16
CA SER A 58 -0.01 11.55 14.89
C SER A 58 -1.40 10.95 14.92
N ASP A 59 -2.25 11.43 15.82
CA ASP A 59 -3.62 10.93 15.94
C ASP A 59 -4.40 11.18 14.65
N LEU A 60 -4.27 12.38 14.06
CA LEU A 60 -4.87 12.69 12.76
C LEU A 60 -4.23 11.86 11.63
N PHE A 61 -2.91 11.71 11.65
CA PHE A 61 -2.19 10.92 10.64
C PHE A 61 -2.71 9.48 10.57
N PHE A 62 -2.79 8.80 11.71
CA PHE A 62 -3.29 7.42 11.75
C PHE A 62 -4.81 7.32 11.59
N ALA A 63 -5.59 8.31 12.05
CA ALA A 63 -7.04 8.31 11.85
C ALA A 63 -7.41 8.44 10.37
N VAL A 64 -6.69 9.26 9.59
CA VAL A 64 -6.99 9.49 8.17
C VAL A 64 -6.59 8.31 7.28
N LEU A 65 -5.51 7.60 7.61
CA LEU A 65 -5.08 6.39 6.90
C LEU A 65 -6.04 5.23 7.19
N GLY A 66 -6.74 4.74 6.17
CA GLY A 66 -7.85 3.79 6.34
C GLY A 66 -9.11 4.39 6.97
N GLY A 67 -9.15 5.73 7.11
CA GLY A 67 -10.20 6.45 7.83
C GLY A 67 -11.49 6.69 7.05
N LEU A 68 -11.66 6.10 5.85
CA LEU A 68 -12.86 6.22 5.02
C LEU A 68 -13.30 7.67 4.76
N GLY A 69 -12.33 8.60 4.72
CA GLY A 69 -12.57 10.04 4.54
C GLY A 69 -13.27 10.74 5.73
N GLN A 70 -13.41 10.10 6.89
CA GLN A 70 -14.19 10.61 8.02
C GLN A 70 -13.54 11.81 8.74
N PHE A 71 -12.22 11.93 8.68
CA PHE A 71 -11.46 12.88 9.50
C PHE A 71 -10.91 14.07 8.70
N GLY A 72 -11.10 14.08 7.38
CA GLY A 72 -10.69 15.17 6.51
C GLY A 72 -10.38 14.73 5.09
N ILE A 73 -10.01 15.71 4.27
CA ILE A 73 -9.63 15.53 2.86
C ILE A 73 -8.10 15.58 2.77
N ILE A 74 -7.49 14.50 2.29
CA ILE A 74 -6.05 14.47 1.99
C ILE A 74 -5.79 15.33 0.75
N THR A 75 -5.01 16.41 0.89
CA THR A 75 -4.61 17.31 -0.20
C THR A 75 -3.19 17.03 -0.69
N ARG A 76 -2.33 16.47 0.16
CA ARG A 76 -0.95 16.07 -0.19
C ARG A 76 -0.54 14.83 0.59
N ALA A 77 0.25 13.96 -0.04
CA ALA A 77 0.86 12.80 0.61
C ALA A 77 2.33 12.66 0.24
N ARG A 78 3.18 12.37 1.22
CA ARG A 78 4.60 12.05 1.02
C ARG A 78 4.78 10.52 1.03
N ILE A 79 5.06 9.95 -0.14
CA ILE A 79 5.13 8.50 -0.36
C ILE A 79 6.59 8.02 -0.45
N ARG A 80 6.90 6.89 0.18
CA ARG A 80 8.21 6.23 0.06
C ARG A 80 8.42 5.66 -1.34
N LEU A 81 9.58 5.95 -1.92
CA LEU A 81 9.96 5.47 -3.26
C LEU A 81 11.13 4.48 -3.19
N GLN A 82 11.26 3.67 -4.23
CA GLN A 82 12.40 2.80 -4.48
C GLN A 82 12.96 3.00 -5.90
N LYS A 83 14.14 2.43 -6.17
CA LYS A 83 14.67 2.34 -7.54
C LYS A 83 13.76 1.42 -8.35
N ALA A 84 13.27 1.91 -9.50
CA ALA A 84 12.40 1.13 -10.35
C ALA A 84 13.19 -0.01 -11.02
N PRO A 85 12.72 -1.26 -10.98
CA PRO A 85 13.29 -2.32 -11.80
C PRO A 85 13.06 -1.99 -13.28
N ARG A 86 13.95 -2.47 -14.16
CA ARG A 86 13.84 -2.20 -15.60
C ARG A 86 12.84 -3.14 -16.30
N MET A 87 12.64 -4.33 -15.75
CA MET A 87 11.84 -5.40 -16.36
C MET A 87 11.20 -6.25 -15.24
N VAL A 88 10.15 -6.97 -15.58
CA VAL A 88 9.45 -7.94 -14.72
C VAL A 88 9.31 -9.25 -15.48
N ARG A 89 9.53 -10.38 -14.79
CA ARG A 89 9.13 -11.71 -15.28
C ARG A 89 7.76 -12.03 -14.67
N TRP A 90 6.75 -12.16 -15.52
CA TRP A 90 5.39 -12.49 -15.08
C TRP A 90 5.10 -13.97 -15.29
N ILE A 91 4.63 -14.65 -14.24
CA ILE A 91 4.36 -16.09 -14.20
C ILE A 91 2.93 -16.30 -13.70
N ARG A 92 2.23 -17.28 -14.28
CA ARG A 92 0.95 -17.80 -13.79
C ARG A 92 1.04 -19.32 -13.72
N LEU A 93 0.60 -19.89 -12.61
CA LEU A 93 0.53 -21.32 -12.36
C LEU A 93 -0.95 -21.69 -12.15
N VAL A 94 -1.36 -22.87 -12.61
CA VAL A 94 -2.73 -23.38 -12.45
C VAL A 94 -2.69 -24.56 -11.49
N TYR A 95 -3.55 -24.51 -10.48
CA TYR A 95 -3.73 -25.56 -9.49
C TYR A 95 -5.11 -26.19 -9.68
N SER A 96 -5.22 -27.51 -9.48
CA SER A 96 -6.50 -28.20 -9.46
C SER A 96 -7.13 -28.25 -8.08
N GLU A 97 -6.29 -28.29 -7.04
CA GLU A 97 -6.71 -28.37 -5.63
C GLU A 97 -6.44 -27.04 -4.92
N PHE A 98 -7.41 -26.58 -4.13
CA PHE A 98 -7.30 -25.31 -3.40
C PHE A 98 -6.26 -25.36 -2.27
N ASP A 99 -6.11 -26.52 -1.63
CA ASP A 99 -5.15 -26.72 -0.54
C ASP A 99 -3.71 -26.57 -1.05
N ASP A 100 -3.38 -27.15 -2.21
CA ASP A 100 -2.06 -27.01 -2.84
C ASP A 100 -1.79 -25.54 -3.20
N PHE A 101 -2.78 -24.85 -3.76
CA PHE A 101 -2.68 -23.43 -4.10
C PHE A 101 -2.40 -22.55 -2.88
N THR A 102 -3.19 -22.71 -1.82
CA THR A 102 -3.05 -21.86 -0.62
C THR A 102 -1.75 -22.14 0.13
N GLN A 103 -1.35 -23.41 0.25
CA GLN A 103 -0.08 -23.79 0.85
C GLN A 103 1.11 -23.18 0.10
N ASP A 104 1.12 -23.25 -1.22
CA ASP A 104 2.20 -22.64 -2.01
C ASP A 104 2.16 -21.10 -1.95
N ALA A 105 0.98 -20.49 -2.01
CA ALA A 105 0.84 -19.03 -1.90
C ALA A 105 1.38 -18.50 -0.56
N GLU A 106 1.03 -19.16 0.55
CA GLU A 106 1.52 -18.84 1.90
C GLU A 106 3.04 -19.07 2.04
N PHE A 107 3.55 -20.15 1.44
CA PHE A 107 4.98 -20.42 1.38
C PHE A 107 5.72 -19.30 0.63
N LEU A 108 5.23 -18.86 -0.52
CA LEU A 108 5.87 -17.81 -1.33
C LEU A 108 5.93 -16.45 -0.62
N VAL A 109 4.88 -16.07 0.12
CA VAL A 109 4.84 -14.78 0.84
C VAL A 109 5.63 -14.79 2.16
N SER A 110 6.00 -15.96 2.67
CA SER A 110 6.78 -16.11 3.91
C SER A 110 8.30 -16.21 3.69
N GLN A 111 8.76 -16.29 2.43
CA GLN A 111 10.19 -16.42 2.14
C GLN A 111 10.99 -15.15 2.52
N PRO A 112 12.25 -15.31 2.98
CA PRO A 112 13.12 -14.17 3.31
C PRO A 112 13.32 -13.22 2.13
N GLN A 113 13.57 -11.95 2.45
CA GLN A 113 13.85 -10.94 1.44
C GLN A 113 15.15 -11.26 0.69
N GLY A 114 15.05 -11.56 -0.61
CA GLY A 114 16.18 -11.96 -1.47
C GLY A 114 15.94 -13.29 -2.17
N ASP A 115 15.19 -14.18 -1.53
CA ASP A 115 14.81 -15.51 -2.05
C ASP A 115 13.31 -15.58 -2.40
N SER A 116 12.61 -14.44 -2.38
CA SER A 116 11.17 -14.30 -2.61
C SER A 116 10.85 -13.58 -3.92
N PHE A 117 9.59 -13.70 -4.36
CA PHE A 117 9.07 -12.90 -5.47
C PHE A 117 8.85 -11.43 -5.05
N ASP A 118 8.69 -10.54 -6.03
CA ASP A 118 8.33 -9.13 -5.78
C ASP A 118 6.80 -8.89 -5.80
N TYR A 119 6.03 -9.89 -6.23
CA TYR A 119 4.58 -9.84 -6.40
C TYR A 119 3.96 -11.24 -6.32
N VAL A 120 2.95 -11.42 -5.48
CA VAL A 120 2.18 -12.68 -5.35
C VAL A 120 0.69 -12.35 -5.23
N GLU A 121 -0.14 -12.98 -6.06
CA GLU A 121 -1.60 -12.94 -6.04
C GLU A 121 -2.16 -14.28 -6.51
N GLY A 122 -3.42 -14.56 -6.18
CA GLY A 122 -4.17 -15.69 -6.70
C GLY A 122 -5.64 -15.65 -6.31
#